data_AF-A0A227J7T3-F1
#
_entry.id   AF-A0A227J7T3-F1
#
_cell.length_a   1.000
_cell.length_b   1.000
_cell.length_c   1.000
_cell.angle_alpha   90.00
_cell.angle_beta   90.00
_cell.angle_gamma   90.00
#
_symmetry.space_group_name_H-M   'P 1'
#
loop_
_entity.id
_entity.type
_entity.pdbx_description
1 polymer ?
#
loop_
_entity_poly.entity_id
_entity_poly.type
_entity_poly.pdbx_seq_one_letter_code
_entity_poly.pdbx_strand_id
1 'polypeptide(L)'
;IPDPTRVDLLSICKEILTYPEYQERLPAGSAHPNIDSPAIKSLYAEIGRHSRQQTHVPSHYQLPPGDHLLIKQLAKITQDLGTPAKLDEIMVTHGAQQAISLALRATTQKGDIVAVESPCYFGNLLMLESLG
;
A
#
# COMPACT_ATOMS: atom_id res chain seq x y z
N ILE A 1 30.84 -21.53 -5.05
CA ILE A 1 29.74 -21.39 -4.08
C ILE A 1 29.94 -20.01 -3.47
N PRO A 2 28.96 -19.09 -3.47
CA PRO A 2 29.12 -17.81 -2.80
C PRO A 2 29.39 -18.03 -1.30
N ASP A 3 30.22 -17.18 -0.70
CA ASP A 3 30.51 -17.26 0.73
C ASP A 3 29.25 -17.00 1.56
N PRO A 4 29.13 -17.58 2.77
CA PRO A 4 28.02 -17.29 3.67
C PRO A 4 27.98 -15.80 4.00
N THR A 5 26.88 -15.13 3.66
CA THR A 5 26.66 -13.72 3.96
C THR A 5 25.62 -13.59 5.07
N ARG A 6 25.80 -12.58 5.95
CA ARG A 6 24.78 -12.24 6.94
C ARG A 6 23.50 -11.84 6.22
N VAL A 7 22.39 -12.54 6.52
CA VAL A 7 21.06 -12.19 6.03
C VAL A 7 20.33 -11.42 7.10
N ASP A 8 19.80 -10.27 6.73
CA ASP A 8 18.84 -9.50 7.51
C ASP A 8 17.61 -9.19 6.64
N LEU A 9 16.55 -8.65 7.24
CA LEU A 9 15.27 -8.43 6.57
C LEU A 9 15.31 -7.40 5.44
N LEU A 10 16.33 -6.53 5.39
CA LEU A 10 16.36 -5.38 4.50
C LEU A 10 17.45 -5.46 3.42
N SER A 11 18.63 -6.01 3.74
CA SER A 11 19.81 -5.95 2.87
C SER A 11 19.55 -6.55 1.49
N ILE A 12 18.93 -7.73 1.42
CA ILE A 12 18.60 -8.39 0.14
C ILE A 12 17.55 -7.58 -0.63
N CYS A 13 16.49 -7.12 0.04
CA CYS A 13 15.44 -6.32 -0.60
C CYS A 13 16.00 -5.02 -1.17
N LYS A 14 16.88 -4.35 -0.42
CA LYS A 14 17.54 -3.11 -0.87
C LYS A 14 18.43 -3.38 -2.07
N GLU A 15 19.22 -4.46 -2.05
CA GLU A 15 20.05 -4.85 -3.19
C GLU A 15 19.22 -4.99 -4.46
N ILE A 16 18.16 -5.82 -4.41
CA ILE A 16 17.26 -6.07 -5.54
C ILE A 16 16.59 -4.78 -6.03
N LEU A 17 16.09 -3.94 -5.11
CA LEU A 17 15.39 -2.69 -5.47
C LEU A 17 16.33 -1.61 -6.02
N THR A 18 17.64 -1.75 -5.84
CA THR A 18 18.64 -0.82 -6.38
C THR A 18 19.23 -1.22 -7.73
N TYR A 19 18.82 -2.37 -8.29
CA TYR A 19 19.31 -2.78 -9.60
C TYR A 19 18.90 -1.80 -10.70
N PRO A 20 19.85 -1.35 -11.55
CA PRO A 20 19.52 -0.41 -12.62
C PRO A 20 18.68 -1.10 -13.70
N GLU A 21 17.56 -0.48 -14.09
CA GLU A 21 16.66 -1.01 -15.12
C GLU A 21 17.36 -1.33 -16.45
N TYR A 22 18.42 -0.59 -16.81
CA TYR A 22 19.16 -0.80 -18.07
C TYR A 22 20.09 -2.02 -18.07
N GLN A 23 20.39 -2.60 -16.89
CA GLN A 23 21.26 -3.78 -16.77
C GLN A 23 20.48 -5.10 -16.83
N GLU A 24 19.15 -5.06 -16.68
CA GLU A 24 18.32 -6.25 -16.67
C GLU A 24 17.57 -6.41 -18.00
N ARG A 25 17.79 -7.55 -18.68
CA ARG A 25 17.02 -7.91 -19.90
C ARG A 25 15.55 -8.20 -19.59
N LEU A 26 15.23 -8.52 -18.33
CA LEU A 26 13.87 -8.72 -17.81
C LEU A 26 13.87 -8.53 -16.29
N PRO A 27 13.40 -7.40 -15.75
CA PRO A 27 13.39 -7.15 -14.31
C PRO A 27 12.26 -7.92 -13.62
N ALA A 28 12.60 -9.09 -13.06
CA ALA A 28 11.66 -9.99 -12.38
C ALA A 28 11.78 -9.96 -10.84
N GLY A 29 12.68 -9.14 -10.29
CA GLY A 29 12.95 -9.06 -8.85
C GLY A 29 12.08 -8.04 -8.08
N SER A 30 11.34 -7.17 -8.79
CA SER A 30 10.54 -6.11 -8.18
C SER A 30 9.09 -6.13 -8.66
N ALA A 31 8.19 -5.57 -7.85
CA ALA A 31 6.75 -5.52 -8.13
C ALA A 31 6.29 -4.13 -8.61
N HIS A 32 7.14 -3.43 -9.39
CA HIS A 32 6.75 -2.13 -9.94
C HIS A 32 5.56 -2.31 -10.90
N PRO A 33 4.47 -1.55 -10.73
CA PRO A 33 3.33 -1.65 -11.63
C PRO A 33 3.68 -1.13 -13.03
N ASN A 34 3.17 -1.78 -14.07
CA ASN A 34 3.25 -1.24 -15.42
C ASN A 34 2.33 -0.02 -15.53
N ILE A 35 2.91 1.14 -15.80
CA ILE A 35 2.20 2.41 -15.91
C ILE A 35 1.81 2.77 -17.36
N ASP A 36 2.27 2.04 -18.38
CA ASP A 36 1.85 2.25 -19.76
C ASP A 36 0.55 1.50 -20.06
N SER A 37 -0.53 2.06 -19.52
CA SER A 37 -1.88 1.56 -19.66
C SER A 37 -2.82 2.70 -20.07
N PRO A 38 -3.80 2.45 -20.96
CA PRO A 38 -4.85 3.42 -21.24
C PRO A 38 -5.56 3.93 -19.97
N ALA A 39 -5.72 3.08 -18.95
CA ALA A 39 -6.36 3.45 -17.70
C ALA A 39 -5.57 4.53 -16.92
N ILE A 40 -4.23 4.44 -16.91
CA ILE A 40 -3.36 5.43 -16.28
C ILE A 40 -3.45 6.77 -17.01
N LYS A 41 -3.48 6.75 -18.36
CA LYS A 41 -3.67 7.96 -19.18
C LYS A 41 -5.02 8.62 -18.89
N SER A 42 -6.10 7.83 -18.83
CA SER A 42 -7.43 8.32 -18.48
C SER A 42 -7.50 8.91 -17.06
N LEU A 43 -6.86 8.27 -16.08
CA LEU A 43 -6.80 8.76 -14.70
C LEU A 43 -6.15 10.15 -14.64
N TYR A 44 -4.98 10.33 -15.26
CA TYR A 44 -4.29 11.63 -15.27
C TYR A 44 -5.09 12.71 -16.01
N ALA A 45 -5.78 12.36 -17.09
CA ALA A 45 -6.66 13.29 -17.79
C ALA A 45 -7.80 13.78 -16.88
N GLU A 46 -8.41 12.87 -16.11
CA GLU A 46 -9.52 13.21 -15.21
C GLU A 46 -9.05 14.02 -14.00
N ILE A 47 -7.89 13.70 -13.43
CA ILE A 47 -7.23 14.51 -12.40
C ILE A 47 -6.99 15.94 -12.92
N GLY A 48 -6.44 16.07 -14.12
CA GLY A 48 -6.19 17.38 -14.72
C GLY A 48 -7.47 18.17 -14.99
N ARG A 49 -8.54 17.51 -15.45
CA ARG A 49 -9.85 18.13 -15.68
C ARG A 49 -10.46 18.64 -14.38
N HIS A 50 -10.48 17.82 -13.33
CA HIS A 50 -11.00 18.20 -12.02
C HIS A 50 -10.17 19.32 -11.39
N SER A 51 -8.83 19.24 -11.47
CA SER A 51 -7.93 20.27 -10.94
C SER A 51 -8.20 21.65 -11.54
N ARG A 52 -8.47 21.75 -12.85
CA ARG A 52 -8.83 23.03 -13.50
C ARG A 52 -10.22 23.54 -13.10
N GLN A 53 -11.12 22.66 -12.67
CA GLN A 53 -12.47 23.00 -12.24
C GLN A 53 -12.57 23.31 -10.74
N GLN A 54 -11.56 22.94 -9.95
CA GLN A 54 -11.48 23.25 -8.52
C GLN A 54 -11.08 24.72 -8.30
N THR A 55 -11.95 25.66 -8.62
CA THR A 55 -11.73 27.09 -8.30
C THR A 55 -12.04 27.43 -6.85
N HIS A 56 -12.76 26.57 -6.11
CA HIS A 56 -13.21 26.84 -4.73
C HIS A 56 -13.31 25.58 -3.85
N VAL A 57 -12.36 24.63 -3.93
CA VAL A 57 -12.31 23.58 -2.90
C VAL A 57 -11.58 24.15 -1.70
N PRO A 58 -12.26 24.38 -0.56
CA PRO A 58 -11.58 24.92 0.59
C PRO A 58 -10.55 23.92 1.09
N SER A 59 -9.34 24.42 1.36
CA SER A 59 -8.29 23.63 2.00
C SER A 59 -8.71 23.39 3.45
N HIS A 60 -9.41 22.28 3.66
CA HIS A 60 -9.85 21.84 4.97
C HIS A 60 -9.19 20.52 5.31
N TYR A 61 -8.90 20.34 6.60
CA TYR A 61 -8.50 19.05 7.11
C TYR A 61 -9.62 18.04 6.86
N GLN A 62 -9.27 16.91 6.26
CA GLN A 62 -10.16 15.77 6.20
C GLN A 62 -9.95 14.94 7.47
N LEU A 63 -11.02 14.77 8.24
CA LEU A 63 -11.02 13.93 9.42
C LEU A 63 -11.29 12.47 9.05
N PRO A 64 -10.90 11.50 9.90
CA PRO A 64 -11.37 10.13 9.78
C PRO A 64 -12.91 10.06 9.72
N PRO A 65 -13.50 9.09 9.00
CA PRO A 65 -12.85 7.96 8.32
C PRO A 65 -12.28 8.28 6.93
N GLY A 66 -12.42 9.51 6.43
CA GLY A 66 -11.97 9.93 5.10
C GLY A 66 -13.06 10.63 4.29
N ASP A 67 -12.85 10.79 2.99
CA ASP A 67 -13.82 11.41 2.09
C ASP A 67 -15.04 10.50 1.88
N HIS A 68 -16.24 11.05 2.07
CA HIS A 68 -17.49 10.28 2.01
C HIS A 68 -17.80 9.76 0.60
N LEU A 69 -17.44 10.51 -0.45
CA LEU A 69 -17.67 10.07 -1.82
C LEU A 69 -16.75 8.90 -2.17
N LEU A 70 -15.49 8.96 -1.75
CA LEU A 70 -14.54 7.85 -1.86
C LEU A 70 -15.02 6.61 -1.11
N ILE A 71 -15.45 6.77 0.15
CA ILE A 71 -15.97 5.65 0.96
C ILE A 71 -17.16 4.96 0.29
N LYS A 72 -18.09 5.74 -0.30
CA LYS A 72 -19.21 5.17 -1.08
C LYS A 72 -18.74 4.35 -2.28
N GLN A 73 -17.73 4.82 -3.01
CA GLN A 73 -17.17 4.06 -4.13
C GLN A 73 -16.45 2.79 -3.67
N LEU A 74 -15.71 2.87 -2.56
CA LEU A 74 -15.06 1.70 -1.96
C LEU A 74 -16.09 0.65 -1.53
N ALA A 75 -17.19 1.05 -0.88
CA ALA A 75 -18.27 0.12 -0.52
C ALA A 75 -18.82 -0.63 -1.74
N LYS A 76 -19.03 0.08 -2.85
CA LYS A 76 -19.43 -0.55 -4.12
C LYS A 76 -18.37 -1.54 -4.65
N ILE A 77 -17.10 -1.16 -4.65
CA ILE A 77 -16.00 -2.05 -5.07
C ILE A 77 -15.98 -3.32 -4.21
N THR A 78 -16.11 -3.20 -2.89
CA THR A 78 -16.12 -4.36 -2.00
C THR A 78 -17.33 -5.26 -2.22
N GLN A 79 -18.49 -4.68 -2.57
CA GLN A 79 -19.69 -5.42 -2.96
C GLN A 79 -19.45 -6.21 -4.27
N ASP A 80 -18.89 -5.56 -5.28
CA ASP A 80 -18.59 -6.19 -6.59
C ASP A 80 -17.53 -7.30 -6.45
N LEU A 81 -16.63 -7.21 -5.47
CA LEU A 81 -15.64 -8.24 -5.12
C LEU A 81 -16.19 -9.39 -4.26
N GLY A 82 -17.45 -9.34 -3.84
CA GLY A 82 -18.08 -10.38 -3.02
C GLY A 82 -17.75 -10.30 -1.53
N THR A 83 -17.18 -9.19 -1.05
CA THR A 83 -16.83 -8.94 0.35
C THR A 83 -17.45 -7.65 0.85
N PRO A 84 -18.80 -7.53 0.88
CA PRO A 84 -19.47 -6.26 1.13
C PRO A 84 -19.13 -5.69 2.52
N ALA A 85 -18.75 -4.41 2.56
CA ALA A 85 -18.55 -3.64 3.79
C ALA A 85 -19.55 -2.47 3.87
N LYS A 86 -20.05 -2.17 5.07
CA LYS A 86 -20.89 -0.98 5.30
C LYS A 86 -20.03 0.29 5.29
N LEU A 87 -20.66 1.44 5.07
CA LEU A 87 -19.95 2.73 5.02
C LEU A 87 -19.19 3.06 6.31
N ASP A 88 -19.72 2.65 7.47
CA ASP A 88 -19.14 2.82 8.80
C ASP A 88 -18.05 1.78 9.14
N GLU A 89 -17.87 0.77 8.29
CA GLU A 89 -16.84 -0.26 8.41
C GLU A 89 -15.59 0.06 7.54
N ILE A 90 -15.62 1.17 6.78
CA ILE A 90 -14.53 1.58 5.88
C ILE A 90 -13.82 2.82 6.43
N MET A 91 -12.49 2.73 6.51
CA MET A 91 -11.60 3.85 6.82
C MET A 91 -10.52 3.98 5.75
N VAL A 92 -10.29 5.20 5.27
CA VAL A 92 -9.25 5.53 4.30
C VAL A 92 -7.91 5.66 5.02
N THR A 93 -6.91 4.93 4.55
CA THR A 93 -5.52 5.02 5.02
C THR A 93 -4.61 5.49 3.90
N HIS A 94 -3.41 5.97 4.26
CA HIS A 94 -2.30 6.25 3.34
C HIS A 94 -1.62 4.94 2.89
N GLY A 95 -2.40 4.04 2.29
CA GLY A 95 -1.96 2.74 1.79
C GLY A 95 -2.13 1.59 2.79
N ALA A 96 -1.94 0.38 2.28
CA ALA A 96 -2.16 -0.87 3.04
C ALA A 96 -1.21 -1.00 4.23
N GLN A 97 0.03 -0.52 4.12
CA GLN A 97 1.01 -0.59 5.20
C GLN A 97 0.58 0.22 6.43
N GLN A 98 -0.04 1.39 6.26
CA GLN A 98 -0.60 2.14 7.38
C GLN A 98 -1.78 1.38 8.01
N ALA A 99 -2.65 0.78 7.19
CA ALA A 99 -3.78 -0.01 7.70
C ALA A 99 -3.32 -1.19 8.56
N ILE A 100 -2.32 -1.95 8.11
CA ILE A 100 -1.72 -3.05 8.86
C ILE A 100 -1.06 -2.53 10.15
N SER A 101 -0.33 -1.41 10.09
CA SER A 101 0.29 -0.80 11.27
C SER A 101 -0.74 -0.41 12.33
N LEU A 102 -1.84 0.24 11.91
CA LEU A 102 -2.94 0.62 12.80
C LEU A 102 -3.62 -0.62 13.39
N ALA A 103 -3.87 -1.64 12.58
CA ALA A 103 -4.46 -2.89 13.03
C ALA A 103 -3.57 -3.56 14.10
N LEU A 104 -2.28 -3.75 13.84
CA LEU A 104 -1.34 -4.33 14.80
C LEU A 104 -1.28 -3.52 16.10
N ARG A 105 -1.17 -2.18 16.02
CA ARG A 105 -1.16 -1.32 17.21
C ARG A 105 -2.46 -1.38 18.02
N ALA A 106 -3.58 -1.65 17.36
CA ALA A 106 -4.88 -1.74 18.02
C ALA A 106 -5.12 -3.13 18.64
N THR A 107 -4.50 -4.19 18.12
CA THR A 107 -4.80 -5.58 18.50
C THR A 107 -3.66 -6.30 19.21
N THR A 108 -2.47 -5.70 19.28
CA THR A 108 -1.27 -6.32 19.87
C THR A 108 -0.53 -5.36 20.79
N GLN A 109 0.27 -5.94 21.68
CA GLN A 109 1.23 -5.25 22.53
C GLN A 109 2.62 -5.89 22.39
N LYS A 110 3.64 -5.16 22.85
CA LYS A 110 5.03 -5.63 22.84
C LYS A 110 5.15 -7.02 23.50
N GLY A 111 5.76 -7.97 22.81
CA GLY A 111 5.95 -9.34 23.29
C GLY A 111 4.81 -10.30 22.97
N ASP A 112 3.71 -9.84 22.36
CA ASP A 112 2.69 -10.73 21.81
C ASP A 112 3.26 -11.54 20.63
N ILE A 113 2.70 -12.73 20.42
CA ILE A 113 3.05 -13.60 19.30
C ILE A 113 2.09 -13.31 18.14
N VAL A 114 2.63 -12.87 17.00
CA VAL A 114 1.87 -12.64 15.76
C VAL A 114 2.15 -13.77 14.77
N ALA A 115 1.09 -14.46 14.34
CA ALA A 115 1.19 -15.45 13.27
C ALA A 115 1.30 -14.77 11.90
N VAL A 116 2.22 -15.25 11.05
CA VAL A 116 2.44 -14.76 9.68
C VAL A 116 2.49 -15.93 8.70
N GLU A 117 2.20 -15.69 7.43
CA GLU A 117 2.33 -16.69 6.38
C GLU A 117 3.81 -17.04 6.06
N SER A 118 4.03 -18.16 5.37
CA SER A 118 5.33 -18.55 4.82
C SER A 118 5.19 -18.90 3.34
N PRO A 119 5.75 -18.08 2.41
CA PRO A 119 6.57 -16.89 2.64
C PRO A 119 5.75 -15.64 3.03
N CYS A 120 6.27 -14.81 3.93
CA CYS A 120 5.68 -13.53 4.33
C CYS A 120 6.23 -12.35 3.51
N TYR A 121 5.39 -11.33 3.29
CA TYR A 121 5.87 -10.05 2.75
C TYR A 121 6.86 -9.37 3.71
N PHE A 122 8.08 -9.11 3.23
CA PHE A 122 9.18 -8.57 4.05
C PHE A 122 8.83 -7.25 4.77
N GLY A 123 8.00 -6.39 4.15
CA GLY A 123 7.56 -5.13 4.75
C GLY A 123 6.73 -5.34 6.02
N ASN A 124 5.99 -6.44 6.11
CA ASN A 124 5.27 -6.81 7.34
C ASN A 124 6.25 -7.24 8.43
N LEU A 125 7.29 -7.99 8.09
CA LEU A 125 8.32 -8.41 9.05
C LEU A 125 9.11 -7.21 9.60
N LEU A 126 9.52 -6.28 8.74
CA LEU A 126 10.17 -5.02 9.15
C LEU A 126 9.26 -4.18 10.05
N MET A 127 7.97 -4.14 9.75
CA MET A 127 7.01 -3.41 10.56
C MET A 127 6.82 -4.05 11.94
N LEU A 128 6.70 -5.38 12.02
CA LEU A 128 6.62 -6.10 13.29
C LEU A 128 7.89 -5.87 14.14
N GLU A 129 9.07 -5.97 13.53
CA GLU A 129 10.34 -5.67 14.21
C GLU A 129 10.38 -4.24 14.78
N SER A 130 9.79 -3.26 14.08
CA SER A 130 9.72 -1.88 14.54
C SER A 130 8.75 -1.63 15.71
N LEU A 131 7.75 -2.51 15.90
CA LEU A 131 6.76 -2.39 16.97
C LEU A 131 7.23 -3.05 18.29
N GLY A 132 8.25 -3.92 18.22
CA GLY A 132 8.95 -4.54 19.36
C GLY A 132 8.27 -5.79 19.91
#